data_AF-A0A1Y3B4X3-F1
#
_entry.id   AF-A0A1Y3B4X3-F1
#
_cell.length_a   1.000
_cell.length_b   1.000
_cell.length_c   1.000
_cell.angle_alpha   90.00
_cell.angle_beta   90.00
_cell.angle_gamma   90.00
#
_symmetry.space_group_name_H-M   'P 1'
#
loop_
_entity.id
_entity.type
_entity.pdbx_description
1 polymer ?
#
loop_
_entity_poly.entity_id
_entity_poly.type
_entity_poly.pdbx_seq_one_letter_code
_entity_poly.pdbx_strand_id
1 'polypeptide(L)'
;WYSTGVVYLVRWFTHAIIILPIILLHHYVTDIYDPIRPGMFYSLMYVCILTAIAAQGLGYICAILFRSNFTYLCLSLPSLFLISIMVILTPYAQSLTVFHPFIKFNPIRYLNEAAIILQYGFGRCGPREIQIILLKLGIKHDDYYYECILRTIINLIVYHSIAFTLLYFQHKNFKLRERTNNLKSNQNPRQSLNIMIPGLTCDHQFTIKKFKN
;
A
#
# COMPACT_ATOMS: atom_id res chain seq x y z
N TRP A 1 4.11 -23.12 10.55
CA TRP A 1 4.77 -22.21 9.59
C TRP A 1 3.76 -21.80 8.54
N TYR A 2 3.16 -20.62 8.65
CA TYR A 2 2.26 -20.10 7.62
C TYR A 2 3.06 -19.39 6.53
N SER A 3 2.67 -19.57 5.26
CA SER A 3 3.26 -18.83 4.13
C SER A 3 3.02 -17.32 4.30
N THR A 4 3.97 -16.49 3.86
CA THR A 4 3.85 -15.02 3.88
C THR A 4 2.58 -14.53 3.18
N GLY A 5 2.12 -15.26 2.17
CA GLY A 5 0.84 -14.98 1.49
C GLY A 5 -0.38 -15.16 2.38
N VAL A 6 -0.41 -16.19 3.22
CA VAL A 6 -1.55 -16.43 4.13
C VAL A 6 -1.64 -15.31 5.17
N VAL A 7 -0.51 -14.88 5.73
CA VAL A 7 -0.47 -13.77 6.69
C VAL A 7 -0.95 -12.46 6.05
N TYR A 8 -0.55 -12.21 4.80
CA TYR A 8 -0.98 -11.02 4.05
C TYR A 8 -2.48 -11.06 3.74
N LEU A 9 -3.01 -12.19 3.27
CA LEU A 9 -4.43 -12.37 2.98
C LEU A 9 -5.32 -12.23 4.21
N VAL A 10 -4.93 -12.83 5.34
CA VAL A 10 -5.68 -12.69 6.59
C VAL A 10 -5.74 -11.22 7.02
N ARG A 11 -4.61 -10.50 6.99
CA ARG A 11 -4.60 -9.07 7.29
C ARG A 11 -5.49 -8.29 6.33
N TRP A 12 -5.36 -8.51 5.04
CA TRP A 12 -6.20 -7.89 4.03
C TRP A 12 -7.70 -8.07 4.30
N PHE A 13 -8.11 -9.31 4.59
CA PHE A 13 -9.51 -9.64 4.89
C PHE A 13 -10.01 -9.01 6.19
N THR A 14 -9.22 -9.05 7.28
CA THR A 14 -9.61 -8.44 8.56
C THR A 14 -9.85 -6.93 8.44
N HIS A 15 -8.99 -6.23 7.72
CA HIS A 15 -9.16 -4.79 7.48
C HIS A 15 -10.32 -4.49 6.52
N ALA A 16 -10.57 -5.34 5.52
CA ALA A 16 -11.73 -5.19 4.62
C ALA A 16 -13.06 -5.30 5.40
N ILE A 17 -13.15 -6.24 6.35
CA ILE A 17 -14.33 -6.39 7.22
C ILE A 17 -14.57 -5.14 8.06
N ILE A 18 -13.51 -4.48 8.56
CA ILE A 18 -13.63 -3.27 9.39
C ILE A 18 -14.04 -2.06 8.54
N ILE A 19 -13.50 -1.92 7.33
CA ILE A 19 -13.73 -0.77 6.46
C ILE A 19 -15.14 -0.80 5.83
N LEU A 20 -15.64 -1.99 5.48
CA LEU A 20 -16.94 -2.16 4.83
C LEU A 20 -18.12 -1.46 5.57
N PRO A 21 -18.36 -1.67 6.87
CA PRO A 21 -19.46 -1.00 7.58
C PRO A 21 -19.27 0.51 7.66
N ILE A 22 -18.03 1.01 7.72
CA ILE A 22 -17.74 2.44 7.73
C ILE A 22 -18.15 3.08 6.40
N ILE A 23 -17.82 2.44 5.27
CA ILE A 23 -18.24 2.91 3.95
C ILE A 23 -19.76 2.87 3.82
N LEU A 24 -20.41 1.77 4.24
CA LEU A 24 -21.86 1.65 4.17
C LEU A 24 -22.57 2.73 4.99
N LEU A 25 -22.10 3.00 6.21
CA LEU A 25 -22.65 4.04 7.06
C LEU A 25 -22.40 5.44 6.49
N HIS A 26 -21.20 5.70 5.96
CA HIS A 26 -20.90 6.96 5.30
C HIS A 26 -21.84 7.22 4.11
N HIS A 27 -22.02 6.22 3.24
CA HIS A 27 -22.91 6.33 2.08
C HIS A 27 -24.38 6.48 2.47
N TYR A 28 -24.83 5.75 3.48
CA TYR A 28 -26.18 5.88 4.01
C TYR A 28 -26.46 7.30 4.52
N VAL A 29 -25.51 7.88 5.26
CA VAL A 29 -25.61 9.26 5.73
C VAL A 29 -25.65 10.24 4.55
N THR A 30 -24.76 10.11 3.56
CA THR A 30 -24.76 11.02 2.40
C THR A 30 -26.03 10.93 1.56
N ASP A 31 -26.62 9.74 1.43
CA ASP A 31 -27.86 9.51 0.66
C ASP A 31 -29.09 10.17 1.33
N ILE A 32 -29.10 10.28 2.67
CA ILE A 32 -30.16 11.00 3.40
C ILE A 32 -30.12 12.50 3.10
N TYR A 33 -28.93 13.08 2.97
CA TYR A 33 -28.74 14.53 2.92
C TYR A 33 -28.70 15.09 1.49
N ASP A 34 -28.31 14.30 0.50
CA ASP A 34 -28.34 14.71 -0.90
C ASP A 34 -29.49 14.01 -1.63
N PRO A 35 -30.38 14.74 -2.36
CA PRO A 35 -31.35 14.15 -3.26
C PRO A 35 -30.64 13.60 -4.50
N ILE A 36 -29.93 12.49 -4.30
CA ILE A 36 -29.19 11.75 -5.30
C ILE A 36 -30.21 11.04 -6.21
N ARG A 37 -29.97 11.05 -7.52
CA ARG A 37 -30.82 10.31 -8.48
C ARG A 37 -30.90 8.83 -8.06
N PRO A 38 -32.09 8.19 -8.12
CA PRO A 38 -32.19 6.76 -7.90
C PRO A 38 -31.26 6.01 -8.88
N GLY A 39 -30.37 5.18 -8.34
CA GLY A 39 -29.40 4.38 -9.11
C GLY A 39 -27.93 4.83 -9.01
N MET A 40 -27.63 6.01 -8.47
CA MET A 40 -26.22 6.45 -8.30
C MET A 40 -25.57 5.87 -7.04
N PHE A 41 -26.35 5.52 -6.02
CA PHE A 41 -25.89 4.98 -4.75
C PHE A 41 -24.93 3.79 -4.92
N TYR A 42 -25.36 2.78 -5.68
CA TYR A 42 -24.56 1.56 -5.88
C TYR A 42 -23.27 1.82 -6.66
N SER A 43 -23.31 2.73 -7.63
CA SER A 43 -22.16 3.07 -8.45
C SER A 43 -21.12 3.84 -7.64
N LEU A 44 -21.55 4.80 -6.81
CA LEU A 44 -20.66 5.52 -5.90
C LEU A 44 -20.08 4.59 -4.82
N MET A 45 -20.91 3.72 -4.25
CA MET A 45 -20.48 2.73 -3.26
C MET A 45 -19.42 1.79 -3.84
N TYR A 46 -19.61 1.32 -5.07
CA TYR A 46 -18.64 0.48 -5.78
C TYR A 46 -17.28 1.17 -5.93
N VAL A 47 -17.26 2.42 -6.42
CA VAL A 47 -16.01 3.17 -6.57
C VAL A 47 -15.35 3.43 -5.22
N CYS A 48 -16.11 3.76 -4.18
CA CYS A 48 -15.57 3.95 -2.83
C CYS A 48 -14.93 2.68 -2.26
N ILE A 49 -15.57 1.52 -2.40
CA ILE A 49 -15.00 0.24 -1.97
C ILE A 49 -13.70 -0.04 -2.74
N LEU A 50 -13.71 0.16 -4.05
CA LEU A 50 -12.54 -0.06 -4.90
C LEU A 50 -11.36 0.82 -4.51
N THR A 51 -11.61 2.12 -4.29
CA THR A 51 -10.59 3.08 -3.84
C THR A 51 -10.10 2.76 -2.42
N ALA A 52 -10.97 2.33 -1.52
CA ALA A 52 -10.59 1.96 -0.16
C ALA A 52 -9.65 0.75 -0.14
N ILE A 53 -9.91 -0.26 -0.98
CA ILE A 53 -9.01 -1.41 -1.15
C ILE A 53 -7.65 -0.94 -1.71
N ALA A 54 -7.66 -0.06 -2.72
CA ALA A 54 -6.40 0.50 -3.26
C ALA A 54 -5.61 1.28 -2.19
N ALA A 55 -6.28 2.11 -1.39
CA ALA A 55 -5.67 2.89 -0.31
C ALA A 55 -5.13 2.01 0.83
N GLN A 56 -5.78 0.88 1.11
CA GLN A 56 -5.31 -0.11 2.07
C GLN A 56 -3.95 -0.69 1.66
N GLY A 57 -3.74 -0.93 0.36
CA GLY A 57 -2.43 -1.33 -0.18
C GLY A 57 -1.33 -0.31 0.11
N LEU A 58 -1.62 0.98 -0.08
CA LEU A 58 -0.69 2.07 0.27
C LEU A 58 -0.38 2.09 1.78
N GLY A 59 -1.41 1.91 2.62
CA GLY A 59 -1.24 1.82 4.07
C GLY A 59 -0.32 0.69 4.50
N TYR A 60 -0.38 -0.46 3.82
CA TYR A 60 0.55 -1.56 4.08
C TYR A 60 1.99 -1.26 3.69
N ILE A 61 2.21 -0.55 2.58
CA ILE A 61 3.55 -0.10 2.20
C ILE A 61 4.13 0.78 3.31
N CYS A 62 3.38 1.77 3.78
CA CYS A 62 3.80 2.64 4.89
C CYS A 62 4.08 1.84 6.17
N ALA A 63 3.18 0.92 6.54
CA ALA A 63 3.35 0.10 7.74
C ALA A 63 4.63 -0.77 7.68
N ILE A 64 4.94 -1.34 6.51
CA ILE A 64 6.15 -2.15 6.33
C ILE A 64 7.41 -1.29 6.39
N LEU A 65 7.40 -0.10 5.77
CA LEU A 65 8.54 0.83 5.76
C LEU A 65 8.86 1.37 7.16
N PHE A 66 7.84 1.75 7.94
CA PHE A 66 8.05 2.36 9.26
C PHE A 66 8.13 1.35 10.41
N ARG A 67 7.77 0.08 10.17
CA ARG A 67 7.96 -1.15 10.97
C ARG A 67 7.69 -1.08 12.48
N SER A 68 8.45 -0.26 13.21
CA SER A 68 8.52 -0.19 14.68
C SER A 68 8.17 1.18 15.26
N ASN A 69 8.16 2.24 14.45
CA ASN A 69 7.94 3.59 14.93
C ASN A 69 6.51 4.03 14.66
N PHE A 70 5.63 3.74 15.62
CA PHE A 70 4.21 4.11 15.56
C PHE A 70 4.01 5.60 15.27
N THR A 71 4.85 6.47 15.86
CA THR A 71 4.82 7.92 15.63
C THR A 71 5.00 8.28 14.16
N TYR A 72 5.98 7.67 13.46
CA TYR A 72 6.18 7.94 12.02
C TYR A 72 5.05 7.39 11.17
N LEU A 73 4.47 6.24 11.54
CA LEU A 73 3.31 5.70 10.85
C LEU A 73 2.11 6.66 10.96
N CYS A 74 1.79 7.11 12.17
CA CYS A 74 0.71 8.06 12.44
C CYS A 74 0.92 9.41 11.76
N LEU A 75 2.16 9.86 11.55
CA LEU A 75 2.45 11.10 10.82
C LEU A 75 2.42 10.90 9.29
N SER A 76 2.84 9.73 8.79
CA SER A 76 2.97 9.45 7.36
C SER A 76 1.64 9.31 6.63
N LEU A 77 0.64 8.69 7.25
CA LEU A 77 -0.66 8.47 6.60
C LEU A 77 -1.44 9.78 6.38
N PRO A 78 -1.60 10.67 7.38
CA PRO A 78 -2.24 11.97 7.17
C PRO A 78 -1.46 12.86 6.21
N SER A 79 -0.12 12.84 6.26
CA SER A 79 0.69 13.65 5.35
C SER A 79 0.55 13.19 3.90
N LEU A 80 0.50 11.88 3.62
CA LEU A 80 0.18 11.36 2.29
C LEU A 80 -1.22 11.77 1.82
N PHE A 81 -2.21 11.77 2.73
CA PHE A 81 -3.56 12.23 2.42
C PHE A 81 -3.61 13.72 2.09
N LEU A 82 -2.90 14.55 2.85
CA LEU A 82 -2.78 15.99 2.61
C LEU A 82 -2.07 16.28 1.28
N ILE A 83 -0.98 15.58 0.97
CA ILE A 83 -0.29 15.70 -0.32
C ILE A 83 -1.23 15.31 -1.46
N SER A 84 -1.99 14.22 -1.30
CA SER A 84 -3.00 13.79 -2.26
C SER A 84 -4.04 14.90 -2.53
N ILE A 85 -4.57 15.54 -1.47
CA ILE A 85 -5.53 16.65 -1.59
C ILE A 85 -4.91 17.85 -2.30
N MET A 86 -3.69 18.24 -1.91
CA MET A 86 -3.00 19.38 -2.51
C MET A 86 -2.78 19.17 -4.01
N VAL A 87 -2.38 17.96 -4.39
CA VAL A 87 -2.18 17.56 -5.79
C VAL A 87 -3.46 17.60 -6.62
N ILE A 88 -4.63 17.32 -6.00
CA ILE A 88 -5.94 17.40 -6.66
C ILE A 88 -6.39 18.87 -6.82
N LEU A 89 -6.20 19.69 -5.79
CA LEU A 89 -6.68 21.07 -5.74
C LEU A 89 -5.83 22.05 -6.55
N THR A 90 -4.55 21.76 -6.78
CA THR A 90 -3.64 22.68 -7.48
C THR A 90 -3.54 22.34 -8.97
N PRO A 91 -4.14 23.14 -9.87
CA PRO A 91 -3.99 22.93 -11.32
C PRO A 91 -2.53 23.07 -11.77
N TYR A 92 -1.72 23.83 -11.03
CA TYR A 92 -0.28 23.97 -11.26
C TYR A 92 0.52 22.69 -10.99
N ALA A 93 0.05 21.80 -10.10
CA ALA A 93 0.71 20.50 -9.91
C ALA A 93 0.62 19.63 -11.18
N GLN A 94 -0.44 19.79 -11.98
CA GLN A 94 -0.61 19.06 -13.23
C GLN A 94 0.33 19.53 -14.35
N SER A 95 0.81 20.77 -14.32
CA SER A 95 1.75 21.30 -15.31
C SER A 95 3.21 20.88 -15.07
N LEU A 96 3.53 20.45 -13.85
CA LEU A 96 4.87 20.01 -13.45
C LEU A 96 5.04 18.50 -13.68
N THR A 97 5.91 18.13 -14.62
CA THR A 97 6.19 16.73 -14.99
C THR A 97 6.63 15.86 -13.80
N VAL A 98 7.28 16.45 -12.79
CA VAL A 98 7.76 15.75 -11.57
C VAL A 98 6.60 15.18 -10.75
N PHE A 99 5.44 15.85 -10.73
CA PHE A 99 4.27 15.40 -9.98
C PHE A 99 3.39 14.42 -10.76
N HIS A 100 3.63 14.25 -12.06
CA HIS A 100 2.84 13.38 -12.93
C HIS A 100 2.67 11.93 -12.42
N PRO A 101 3.71 11.23 -11.90
CA PRO A 101 3.52 9.91 -11.30
C PRO A 101 2.66 9.95 -10.05
N PHE A 102 2.85 10.93 -9.16
CA PHE A 102 2.02 11.08 -7.96
C PHE A 102 0.56 11.33 -8.31
N ILE A 103 0.31 12.15 -9.33
CA ILE A 103 -1.01 12.43 -9.88
C ILE A 103 -1.66 11.18 -10.49
N LYS A 104 -0.88 10.34 -11.19
CA LYS A 104 -1.38 9.14 -11.88
C LYS A 104 -1.61 7.97 -10.92
N PHE A 105 -0.79 7.83 -9.89
CA PHE A 105 -0.92 6.74 -8.94
C PHE A 105 -1.85 7.06 -7.77
N ASN A 106 -2.34 8.30 -7.63
CA ASN A 106 -3.25 8.68 -6.55
C ASN A 106 -4.67 8.09 -6.75
N PRO A 107 -5.13 7.14 -5.90
CA PRO A 107 -6.45 6.53 -6.05
C PRO A 107 -7.59 7.45 -5.58
N ILE A 108 -7.31 8.44 -4.71
CA ILE A 108 -8.31 9.39 -4.19
C ILE A 108 -8.74 10.37 -5.29
N ARG A 109 -7.81 10.73 -6.19
CA ARG A 109 -8.11 11.56 -7.36
C ARG A 109 -9.21 10.93 -8.21
N TYR A 110 -9.06 9.66 -8.56
CA TYR A 110 -10.02 8.95 -9.41
C TYR A 110 -11.36 8.73 -8.72
N LEU A 111 -11.38 8.58 -7.39
CA LEU A 111 -12.63 8.59 -6.63
C LEU A 111 -13.36 9.92 -6.76
N ASN A 112 -12.66 11.05 -6.56
CA ASN A 112 -13.27 12.37 -6.66
C ASN A 112 -13.75 12.67 -8.08
N GLU A 113 -12.93 12.39 -9.10
CA GLU A 113 -13.33 12.56 -10.50
C GLU A 113 -14.54 11.69 -10.85
N ALA A 114 -14.55 10.41 -10.45
CA ALA A 114 -15.69 9.53 -10.67
C ALA A 114 -16.95 9.99 -9.93
N ALA A 115 -16.84 10.46 -8.69
CA ALA A 115 -17.96 10.98 -7.91
C ALA A 115 -18.57 12.23 -8.57
N ILE A 116 -17.72 13.14 -9.06
CA ILE A 116 -18.15 14.35 -9.79
C ILE A 116 -18.84 13.98 -11.10
N ILE A 117 -18.32 13.01 -11.86
CA ILE A 117 -18.97 12.54 -13.10
C ILE A 117 -20.31 11.89 -12.79
N LEU A 118 -20.39 11.10 -11.72
CA LEU A 118 -21.65 10.51 -11.30
C LEU A 118 -22.67 11.61 -10.96
N GLN A 119 -22.24 12.61 -10.21
CA GLN A 119 -23.13 13.67 -9.72
C GLN A 119 -23.53 14.67 -10.81
N TYR A 120 -22.66 14.98 -11.78
CA TYR A 120 -22.86 16.05 -12.76
C TYR A 120 -22.98 15.56 -14.22
N GLY A 121 -22.64 14.30 -14.50
CA GLY A 121 -22.70 13.69 -15.83
C GLY A 121 -24.00 12.90 -16.08
N PHE A 122 -23.92 11.93 -17.00
CA PHE A 122 -24.95 10.94 -17.34
C PHE A 122 -26.31 11.56 -17.75
N GLY A 123 -26.29 12.29 -18.87
CA GLY A 123 -27.51 12.81 -19.50
C GLY A 123 -28.17 13.99 -18.77
N ARG A 124 -27.41 14.74 -17.97
CA ARG A 124 -27.86 16.02 -17.38
C ARG A 124 -27.87 17.18 -18.37
N CYS A 125 -27.08 17.07 -19.42
CA CYS A 125 -26.94 18.05 -20.48
C CYS A 125 -27.40 17.43 -21.81
N GLY A 126 -27.83 18.26 -22.78
CA GLY A 126 -28.15 17.78 -24.12
C GLY A 126 -26.94 17.13 -24.81
N PRO A 127 -27.13 16.46 -25.96
CA PRO A 127 -26.08 15.68 -26.64
C PRO A 127 -24.85 16.48 -27.10
N ARG A 128 -24.85 17.81 -26.97
CA ARG A 128 -23.72 18.72 -27.27
C ARG A 128 -23.40 19.70 -26.14
N GLU A 129 -23.95 19.47 -24.95
CA GLU A 129 -23.79 20.33 -23.79
C GLU A 129 -22.98 19.60 -22.72
N ILE A 130 -22.08 20.33 -22.05
CA ILE A 130 -21.27 19.81 -20.94
C ILE A 130 -21.51 20.72 -19.75
N GLN A 131 -21.69 20.14 -18.55
CA GLN A 131 -21.85 20.93 -17.34
C GLN A 131 -20.56 21.73 -17.05
N ILE A 132 -20.70 23.01 -16.70
CA ILE A 132 -19.56 23.94 -16.49
C ILE A 132 -18.52 23.38 -15.50
N ILE A 133 -18.96 22.63 -14.48
CA ILE A 133 -18.09 22.00 -13.48
C ILE A 133 -17.18 20.95 -14.12
N LEU A 134 -17.75 20.05 -14.94
CA LEU A 134 -17.01 19.02 -15.68
C LEU A 134 -16.04 19.66 -16.69
N LEU A 135 -16.46 20.72 -17.38
CA LEU A 135 -15.62 21.47 -18.32
C LEU A 135 -14.41 22.10 -17.64
N LYS A 136 -14.60 22.72 -16.46
CA LYS A 136 -13.50 23.31 -15.67
C LYS A 136 -12.50 22.28 -15.16
N LEU A 137 -12.95 21.04 -14.94
CA LEU A 137 -12.10 19.92 -14.55
C LEU A 137 -11.45 19.21 -15.74
N GLY A 138 -11.71 19.66 -16.98
CA GLY A 138 -11.18 19.05 -18.20
C GLY A 138 -11.83 17.71 -18.57
N ILE A 139 -12.95 17.36 -17.94
CA ILE A 139 -13.68 16.12 -18.19
C ILE A 139 -14.71 16.39 -19.30
N LYS A 140 -14.47 15.82 -20.48
CA LYS A 140 -15.26 16.11 -21.69
C LYS A 140 -16.36 15.08 -21.97
N HIS A 141 -16.23 13.86 -21.44
CA HIS A 141 -17.11 12.74 -21.77
C HIS A 141 -17.44 11.92 -20.53
N ASP A 142 -18.69 11.44 -20.45
CA ASP A 142 -19.17 10.57 -19.37
C ASP A 142 -18.40 9.23 -19.33
N ASP A 143 -17.89 8.76 -20.47
CA ASP A 143 -17.07 7.54 -20.58
C ASP A 143 -15.80 7.58 -19.72
N TYR A 144 -15.33 8.78 -19.36
CA TYR A 144 -14.20 8.96 -18.46
C TYR A 144 -14.45 8.33 -17.07
N TYR A 145 -15.71 8.12 -16.69
CA TYR A 145 -16.07 7.34 -15.50
C TYR A 145 -15.45 5.92 -15.52
N TYR A 146 -15.53 5.22 -16.65
CA TYR A 146 -14.97 3.87 -16.77
C TYR A 146 -13.44 3.88 -16.78
N GLU A 147 -12.83 4.96 -17.31
CA GLU A 147 -11.39 5.17 -17.18
C GLU A 147 -10.98 5.35 -15.71
N CYS A 148 -11.74 6.09 -14.91
CA CYS A 148 -11.47 6.26 -13.48
C CYS A 148 -11.51 4.91 -12.75
N ILE A 149 -12.48 4.05 -13.05
CA ILE A 149 -12.55 2.68 -12.51
C ILE A 149 -11.29 1.90 -12.91
N LEU A 150 -10.95 1.87 -14.19
CA LEU A 150 -9.80 1.11 -14.70
C LEU A 150 -8.50 1.57 -14.04
N ARG A 151 -8.28 2.88 -13.93
CA ARG A 151 -7.08 3.46 -13.29
C ARG A 151 -7.02 3.13 -11.80
N THR A 152 -8.17 3.09 -11.13
CA THR A 152 -8.24 2.68 -9.72
C THR A 152 -7.90 1.20 -9.56
N ILE A 153 -8.37 0.32 -10.46
CA ILE A 153 -8.00 -1.11 -10.49
C ILE A 153 -6.49 -1.27 -10.70
N ILE A 154 -5.89 -0.52 -11.64
CA ILE A 154 -4.44 -0.55 -11.86
C ILE A 154 -3.68 -0.15 -10.59
N ASN A 155 -4.10 0.93 -9.93
CA ASN A 155 -3.47 1.38 -8.68
C ASN A 155 -3.59 0.33 -7.57
N LEU A 156 -4.75 -0.33 -7.45
CA LEU A 156 -4.98 -1.44 -6.52
C LEU A 156 -3.96 -2.56 -6.75
N ILE A 157 -3.82 -3.02 -8.00
CA ILE A 157 -2.89 -4.10 -8.36
C ILE A 157 -1.46 -3.69 -8.04
N VAL A 158 -1.06 -2.47 -8.43
CA VAL A 158 0.29 -1.95 -8.22
C VAL A 158 0.62 -1.87 -6.72
N TYR A 159 -0.25 -1.25 -5.90
CA TYR A 159 0.03 -1.10 -4.47
C TYR A 159 0.08 -2.42 -3.72
N HIS A 160 -0.84 -3.34 -3.99
CA HIS A 160 -0.80 -4.65 -3.35
C HIS A 160 0.38 -5.50 -3.83
N SER A 161 0.78 -5.40 -5.10
CA SER A 161 1.97 -6.10 -5.61
C SER A 161 3.24 -5.59 -4.93
N ILE A 162 3.38 -4.27 -4.75
CA ILE A 162 4.50 -3.65 -4.04
C ILE A 162 4.49 -4.08 -2.56
N ALA A 163 3.35 -3.97 -1.88
CA ALA A 163 3.22 -4.35 -0.48
C ALA A 163 3.59 -5.82 -0.24
N PHE A 164 3.09 -6.71 -1.08
CA PHE A 164 3.41 -8.14 -1.01
C PHE A 164 4.90 -8.40 -1.23
N THR A 165 5.49 -7.76 -2.24
CA THR A 165 6.92 -7.87 -2.57
C THR A 165 7.80 -7.39 -1.40
N LEU A 166 7.47 -6.24 -0.81
CA LEU A 166 8.18 -5.71 0.36
C LEU A 166 8.09 -6.66 1.56
N LEU A 167 6.91 -7.21 1.82
CA LEU A 167 6.71 -8.18 2.90
C LEU A 167 7.53 -9.46 2.68
N TYR A 168 7.58 -9.96 1.44
CA TYR A 168 8.39 -11.12 1.08
C TYR A 168 9.89 -10.88 1.32
N PHE A 169 10.42 -9.75 0.86
CA PHE A 169 11.83 -9.38 1.09
C PHE A 169 12.14 -9.21 2.57
N GLN A 170 11.24 -8.57 3.33
CA GLN A 170 11.42 -8.39 4.77
C GLN A 170 11.47 -9.74 5.50
N HIS A 171 10.59 -10.68 5.14
CA HIS A 171 10.59 -12.02 5.71
C HIS A 171 11.88 -12.79 5.37
N LYS A 172 12.32 -12.74 4.10
CA LYS A 172 13.58 -13.36 3.67
C LYS A 172 14.78 -12.83 4.46
N ASN A 173 14.87 -11.50 4.62
CA ASN A 173 15.95 -10.85 5.36
C ASN A 173 15.92 -11.21 6.86
N PHE A 174 14.73 -11.31 7.46
CA PHE A 174 14.58 -11.76 8.84
C PHE A 174 15.10 -13.18 9.03
N LYS A 175 14.68 -14.12 8.17
CA LYS A 175 15.13 -15.52 8.21
C LYS A 175 16.63 -15.66 7.98
N LEU A 176 17.21 -14.82 7.11
CA LEU A 176 18.65 -14.78 6.89
C LEU A 176 19.39 -14.31 8.15
N ARG A 177 18.91 -13.25 8.81
CA ARG A 177 19.50 -12.72 10.06
C ARG A 177 19.40 -13.73 11.21
N GLU A 178 18.28 -14.43 11.34
CA GLU A 178 18.11 -15.47 12.34
C GLU A 178 19.10 -16.63 12.11
N ARG A 179 19.26 -17.07 10.86
CA ARG A 179 20.26 -18.10 10.49
C ARG A 179 21.68 -17.65 10.78
N THR A 180 22.06 -16.42 10.45
CA THR A 180 23.42 -15.92 10.72
C THR A 180 23.67 -15.75 12.21
N ASN A 181 22.68 -15.34 13.00
CA ASN A 181 22.79 -15.29 14.45
C ASN A 181 22.94 -16.69 15.07
N ASN A 182 22.17 -17.68 14.61
CA ASN A 182 22.27 -19.06 15.08
C ASN A 182 23.62 -19.69 14.70
N LEU A 183 24.16 -19.37 13.52
CA LEU A 183 25.51 -19.79 13.14
C LEU A 183 26.59 -19.14 14.01
N LYS A 184 26.47 -17.84 14.33
CA LYS A 184 27.38 -17.15 15.25
C LYS A 184 27.27 -17.68 16.68
N SER A 185 26.07 -17.97 17.19
CA SER A 185 25.90 -18.56 18.52
C SER A 185 26.45 -19.97 18.59
N ASN A 186 26.28 -20.78 17.54
CA ASN A 186 26.85 -22.13 17.45
C ASN A 186 28.37 -22.13 17.24
N GLN A 187 28.95 -21.02 16.77
CA GLN A 187 30.40 -20.81 16.73
C GLN A 187 30.96 -20.32 18.08
N ASN A 188 30.12 -19.77 18.97
CA ASN A 188 30.53 -19.24 20.26
C ASN A 188 30.78 -20.23 21.42
N PRO A 189 30.73 -21.58 21.27
CA PRO A 189 31.38 -22.50 22.21
C PRO A 189 32.69 -23.07 21.60
N ARG A 190 33.43 -22.28 20.83
CA ARG A 190 34.86 -22.51 20.52
C ARG A 190 35.74 -21.34 20.96
N GLN A 191 35.33 -20.57 21.98
CA GLN A 191 36.33 -20.15 22.94
C GLN A 191 36.99 -21.42 23.44
N SER A 192 38.32 -21.50 23.35
CA SER A 192 39.12 -22.64 23.80
C SER A 192 38.67 -23.05 25.20
N LEU A 193 37.73 -23.99 25.25
CA LEU A 193 37.47 -24.78 26.41
C LEU A 193 38.76 -25.57 26.57
N ASN A 194 39.66 -25.04 27.40
CA ASN A 194 40.76 -25.77 28.00
C ASN A 194 40.14 -26.85 28.89
N ILE A 195 39.42 -27.79 28.29
CA ILE A 195 39.04 -29.03 28.92
C ILE A 195 40.34 -29.82 28.87
N MET A 196 41.10 -29.69 29.96
CA MET A 196 42.21 -30.56 30.25
C MET A 196 41.61 -31.96 30.44
N ILE A 197 41.70 -32.80 29.42
CA ILE A 197 41.34 -34.21 29.51
C ILE A 197 42.43 -34.85 30.36
N PRO A 198 42.15 -35.29 31.61
CA PRO A 198 43.17 -35.92 32.43
C PRO A 198 43.46 -37.29 31.81
N GLY A 199 44.67 -37.47 31.28
CA GLY A 199 45.13 -38.72 30.66
C GLY A 199 45.77 -38.58 29.26
N LEU A 200 45.76 -37.39 28.65
CA LEU A 200 46.39 -37.13 27.35
C LEU A 200 47.50 -36.06 27.44
N THR A 201 48.31 -36.11 28.50
CA THR A 201 49.55 -35.35 28.61
C THR A 201 50.72 -36.18 28.06
N CYS A 202 50.85 -36.20 26.74
CA CYS A 202 52.14 -36.39 26.08
C CYS A 202 52.30 -35.22 25.10
N ASP A 203 53.28 -34.37 25.40
CA ASP A 203 53.70 -33.22 24.59
C ASP A 203 53.97 -33.60 23.13
N HIS A 204 53.00 -33.36 22.25
CA HIS A 204 53.27 -33.12 20.84
C HIS A 204 52.56 -31.84 20.42
N GLN A 205 53.33 -30.75 20.41
CA GLN A 205 52.95 -29.51 19.77
C GLN A 205 52.67 -29.77 18.29
N PHE A 206 51.39 -29.84 17.92
CA PHE A 206 50.95 -29.89 16.53
C PHE A 206 51.30 -28.56 15.85
N THR A 207 52.46 -28.51 15.20
CA THR A 207 52.86 -27.40 14.33
C THR A 207 52.32 -27.63 12.92
N ILE A 208 51.23 -26.96 12.60
CA ILE A 208 50.68 -26.95 11.23
C ILE A 208 51.59 -26.09 10.35
N LYS A 209 52.47 -26.73 9.56
CA LYS A 209 53.23 -26.05 8.49
C LYS A 209 52.26 -25.59 7.38
N LYS A 210 52.17 -24.28 7.15
CA LYS A 210 51.54 -23.72 5.95
C LYS A 210 52.50 -23.86 4.76
N PHE A 211 52.08 -24.61 3.74
CA PHE A 211 52.72 -24.54 2.43
C PHE A 211 52.13 -23.37 1.65
N LYS A 212 52.98 -22.44 1.20
CA LYS A 212 52.64 -21.41 0.20
C LYS A 212 52.89 -22.02 -1.17
N ASN A 213 51.87 -21.99 -2.04
CA ASN A 213 52.07 -21.96 -3.50
C ASN A 213 52.05 -20.49 -3.94
#